data_AF-A0A3E0G6M9-F1
#
_entry.id   AF-A0A3E0G6M9-F1
#
_cell.length_a   1.000
_cell.length_b   1.000
_cell.length_c   1.000
_cell.angle_alpha   90.00
_cell.angle_beta   90.00
_cell.angle_gamma   90.00
#
_symmetry.space_group_name_H-M   'P 1'
#
loop_
_entity.id
_entity.type
_entity.pdbx_description
1 polymer ?
#
loop_
_entity_poly.entity_id
_entity_poly.type
_entity_poly.pdbx_seq_one_letter_code
_entity_poly.pdbx_strand_id
1 'polypeptide(L)'
;MAQALLGIRSEARWLRFPPRHLPGAFSYPPQQSGYNKRLRNAAPLLKQVIRVLALDTDLWTDATWIVDSTPVECARSRETTKHSELAGWAGYG
;
A
#
# COMPACT_ATOMS: atom_id res chain seq x y z
N MET A 1 3.02 -8.00 0.30
CA MET A 1 1.73 -8.55 -0.17
C MET A 1 1.01 -9.32 0.92
N ALA A 2 1.46 -10.50 1.33
CA ALA A 2 0.77 -11.31 2.36
C ALA A 2 0.45 -10.57 3.67
N GLN A 3 1.39 -9.78 4.19
CA GLN A 3 1.17 -8.92 5.36
C GLN A 3 -0.03 -7.97 5.19
N ALA A 4 -0.15 -7.32 4.02
CA ALA A 4 -1.22 -6.38 3.72
C ALA A 4 -2.56 -7.10 3.50
N LEU A 5 -2.54 -8.23 2.80
CA LEU A 5 -3.73 -9.09 2.59
C LEU A 5 -4.32 -9.59 3.91
N LEU A 6 -3.47 -9.83 4.91
CA LEU A 6 -3.88 -10.28 6.25
C LEU A 6 -4.15 -9.10 7.21
N GLY A 7 -4.11 -7.85 6.73
CA GLY A 7 -4.41 -6.66 7.53
C GLY A 7 -3.36 -6.31 8.61
N ILE A 8 -2.18 -6.93 8.59
CA ILE A 8 -1.16 -6.74 9.62
C ILE A 8 -0.31 -5.52 9.28
N ARG A 9 -0.57 -4.36 9.88
CA ARG A 9 0.17 -3.12 9.55
C ARG A 9 1.57 -3.01 10.18
N SER A 10 1.86 -3.79 11.22
CA SER A 10 3.15 -3.76 11.93
C SER A 10 4.07 -4.88 11.44
N GLU A 11 5.26 -4.52 10.96
CA GLU A 11 6.28 -5.48 10.50
C GLU A 11 6.77 -6.39 11.65
N ALA A 12 6.97 -5.84 12.85
CA ALA A 12 7.38 -6.62 14.01
C ALA A 12 6.30 -7.65 14.42
N ARG A 13 5.01 -7.27 14.32
CA ARG A 13 3.89 -8.21 14.52
C ARG A 13 3.85 -9.24 13.40
N TRP A 14 4.08 -8.81 12.16
CA TRP A 14 4.16 -9.68 11.00
C TRP A 14 5.22 -10.76 11.21
N LEU A 15 6.47 -10.44 11.57
CA LEU A 15 7.52 -11.47 11.71
C LEU A 15 7.24 -12.53 12.78
N ARG A 16 6.39 -12.22 13.78
CA ARG A 16 5.96 -13.18 14.81
C ARG A 16 4.78 -14.05 14.38
N PHE A 17 4.09 -13.69 13.30
CA PHE A 17 2.84 -14.31 12.86
C PHE A 17 3.05 -15.58 11.99
N PRO A 18 3.80 -15.58 10.87
CA PRO A 18 3.97 -16.74 10.01
C PRO A 18 4.51 -17.99 10.71
N PRO A 19 5.50 -17.92 11.62
CA PRO A 19 5.97 -19.12 12.31
C PRO A 19 4.88 -19.84 13.12
N ARG A 20 3.83 -19.12 13.56
CA ARG A 20 2.72 -19.67 14.34
C ARG A 20 1.51 -20.07 13.49
N HIS A 21 1.21 -19.28 12.46
CA HIS A 21 -0.04 -19.40 11.70
C HIS A 21 0.16 -19.93 10.27
N LEU A 22 1.39 -19.92 9.76
CA LEU A 22 1.77 -20.38 8.44
C LEU A 22 3.06 -21.21 8.51
N PRO A 23 3.10 -22.30 9.31
CA PRO A 23 4.26 -23.16 9.41
C PRO A 23 4.59 -23.71 8.01
N GLY A 24 5.83 -23.55 7.57
CA GLY A 24 6.29 -23.99 6.25
C GLY A 24 6.20 -22.94 5.13
N ALA A 25 5.51 -21.80 5.33
CA ALA A 25 5.54 -20.71 4.36
C ALA A 25 6.94 -20.08 4.20
N PHE A 26 7.79 -20.24 5.21
CA PHE A 26 9.17 -19.78 5.20
C PHE A 26 10.08 -20.83 5.84
N SER A 27 11.10 -21.29 5.12
CA SER A 27 12.06 -22.27 5.63
C SER A 27 12.90 -21.75 6.81
N TYR A 28 13.16 -20.45 6.85
CA TYR A 28 13.80 -19.77 7.98
C TYR A 28 13.26 -18.34 8.11
N PRO A 29 12.77 -17.91 9.29
CA PRO A 29 12.30 -16.56 9.51
C PRO A 29 13.49 -15.60 9.69
N PRO A 30 13.75 -14.68 8.75
CA PRO A 30 14.82 -13.69 8.92
C PRO A 30 14.46 -12.68 10.01
N GLN A 31 15.49 -12.09 10.63
CA GLN A 31 15.34 -10.89 11.44
C GLN A 31 14.81 -9.73 10.59
N GLN A 32 14.26 -8.70 11.24
CA GLN A 32 13.57 -7.59 10.56
C GLN A 32 14.40 -6.92 9.45
N SER A 33 15.68 -6.68 9.69
CA SER A 33 16.57 -6.08 8.69
C SER A 33 16.75 -7.00 7.46
N GLY A 34 16.91 -8.30 7.67
CA GLY A 34 17.03 -9.32 6.63
C GLY A 34 15.74 -9.48 5.83
N TYR A 35 14.58 -9.47 6.50
CA TYR A 35 13.27 -9.49 5.85
C TYR A 35 13.12 -8.28 4.91
N ASN A 36 13.37 -7.07 5.40
CA ASN A 36 13.27 -5.85 4.61
C ASN A 36 14.21 -5.82 3.41
N LYS A 37 15.45 -6.31 3.56
CA LYS A 37 16.38 -6.44 2.41
C LYS A 37 15.84 -7.40 1.36
N ARG A 38 15.35 -8.58 1.77
CA ARG A 38 14.75 -9.56 0.84
C ARG A 38 13.51 -8.99 0.15
N LEU A 39 12.65 -8.28 0.88
CA LEU A 39 11.46 -7.64 0.33
C LEU A 39 11.81 -6.59 -0.72
N ARG A 40 12.83 -5.74 -0.46
CA ARG A 40 13.32 -4.77 -1.45
C ARG A 40 13.88 -5.44 -2.69
N ASN A 41 14.66 -6.50 -2.53
CA ASN A 41 15.22 -7.25 -3.66
C ASN A 41 14.12 -7.95 -4.47
N ALA A 42 13.03 -8.39 -3.84
CA ALA A 42 11.89 -9.00 -4.51
C ALA A 42 10.92 -7.97 -5.14
N ALA A 43 11.10 -6.67 -4.90
CA ALA A 43 10.20 -5.64 -5.40
C ALA A 43 10.00 -5.66 -6.93
N PRO A 44 11.03 -5.90 -7.78
CA PRO A 44 10.83 -5.99 -9.23
C PRO A 44 9.94 -7.17 -9.63
N LEU A 45 10.12 -8.34 -9.02
CA LEU A 45 9.29 -9.53 -9.27
C LEU A 45 7.85 -9.29 -8.82
N LEU A 46 7.66 -8.70 -7.64
CA LEU A 46 6.33 -8.35 -7.14
C LEU A 46 5.62 -7.40 -8.13
N LYS A 47 6.33 -6.39 -8.66
CA LYS A 47 5.77 -5.49 -9.68
C LYS A 47 5.37 -6.20 -10.96
N GLN A 48 6.16 -7.18 -11.42
CA GLN A 48 5.81 -7.98 -12.60
C GLN A 48 4.54 -8.80 -12.37
N VAL A 49 4.43 -9.48 -11.23
CA VAL A 49 3.23 -10.27 -10.88
C VAL A 49 2.01 -9.36 -10.76
N ILE A 50 2.13 -8.21 -10.09
CA ILE A 50 1.03 -7.22 -10.01
C ILE A 50 0.61 -6.78 -11.41
N ARG A 51 1.56 -6.51 -12.31
CA ARG A 51 1.24 -6.10 -13.69
C ARG A 51 0.52 -7.21 -14.46
N VAL A 52 0.96 -8.46 -14.34
CA VAL A 52 0.29 -9.60 -14.98
C VAL A 52 -1.14 -9.74 -14.47
N LEU A 53 -1.35 -9.69 -13.15
CA LEU A 53 -2.68 -9.76 -12.55
C LEU A 53 -3.56 -8.58 -12.97
N ALA A 54 -2.99 -7.38 -13.05
CA ALA A 54 -3.71 -6.21 -13.51
C ALA A 54 -4.16 -6.37 -14.98
N LEU A 55 -3.28 -6.86 -15.86
CA LEU A 55 -3.62 -7.13 -17.26
C LEU A 55 -4.67 -8.23 -17.45
N ASP A 56 -4.73 -9.19 -16.53
CA ASP A 56 -5.74 -10.26 -16.52
C ASP A 56 -7.08 -9.82 -15.92
N THR A 57 -7.16 -8.61 -15.38
CA THR A 57 -8.39 -8.03 -14.86
C THR A 57 -8.94 -7.02 -15.87
N ASP A 58 -10.22 -7.16 -16.25
CA ASP A 58 -10.92 -6.23 -17.18
C ASP A 58 -10.86 -4.76 -16.73
N LEU A 59 -10.59 -4.51 -15.44
CA LEU A 59 -10.42 -3.20 -14.84
C LEU A 59 -9.23 -2.40 -15.43
N TRP A 60 -8.22 -3.06 -16.00
CA TRP A 60 -7.04 -2.38 -16.53
C TRP A 60 -7.33 -1.59 -17.81
N THR A 61 -8.28 -2.06 -18.61
CA THR A 61 -8.77 -1.37 -19.81
C THR A 61 -10.02 -0.53 -19.55
N ASP A 62 -10.59 -0.61 -18.36
CA ASP A 62 -11.76 0.16 -17.98
C ASP A 62 -11.38 1.65 -17.88
N ALA A 63 -12.16 2.52 -18.52
CA ALA A 63 -11.98 3.96 -18.48
C ALA A 63 -12.41 4.57 -17.12
N THR A 64 -12.96 3.75 -16.24
CA THR A 64 -13.48 4.14 -14.94
C THR A 64 -12.34 4.25 -13.92
N TRP A 65 -11.99 5.49 -13.56
CA TRP A 65 -11.02 5.78 -12.51
C TRP A 65 -11.67 5.69 -11.14
N ILE A 66 -11.15 4.81 -10.27
CA ILE A 66 -11.49 4.83 -8.84
C ILE A 66 -10.75 6.00 -8.21
N VAL A 67 -11.49 7.07 -7.91
CA VAL A 67 -10.99 8.22 -7.16
C VAL A 67 -11.28 7.97 -5.69
N ASP A 68 -10.24 7.92 -4.86
CA ASP A 68 -10.38 7.95 -3.41
C ASP A 68 -10.83 9.35 -3.00
N SER A 69 -12.11 9.48 -2.62
CA SER A 69 -12.71 10.73 -2.18
C SER A 69 -12.56 10.94 -0.66
N THR A 70 -11.70 10.19 0.03
CA THR A 70 -11.40 10.49 1.42
C THR A 70 -10.93 11.95 1.51
N PRO A 71 -11.61 12.81 2.28
CA PRO A 71 -11.18 14.18 2.45
C PRO A 71 -9.77 14.17 3.04
N VAL A 72 -8.80 14.57 2.23
CA VAL A 72 -7.45 14.84 2.73
C VAL A 72 -7.53 16.19 3.41
N GLU A 73 -7.22 16.23 4.70
CA GLU A 73 -7.05 17.47 5.48
C GLU A 73 -5.82 18.24 4.98
N CYS A 74 -5.90 18.77 3.76
CA CYS A 74 -4.97 19.75 3.22
C CYS A 74 -5.54 21.15 3.46
N ALA A 75 -4.65 22.15 3.59
CA ALA A 75 -5.02 23.54 3.91
C ALA A 75 -5.61 23.82 5.31
N ARG A 76 -5.08 23.18 6.37
CA ARG A 76 -5.39 23.55 7.77
C ARG A 76 -5.09 25.01 8.12
N SER A 77 -4.29 25.70 7.31
CA SER A 77 -3.99 27.12 7.52
C SER A 77 -4.97 28.01 6.76
N ARG A 78 -5.41 29.09 7.43
CA ARG A 78 -6.28 30.12 6.83
C ARG A 78 -5.63 30.80 5.63
N GLU A 79 -4.31 30.89 5.61
CA GLU A 79 -3.54 31.49 4.52
C GLU A 79 -3.59 30.60 3.28
N THR A 80 -3.35 29.29 3.42
CA THR A 80 -3.46 28.32 2.32
C THR A 80 -4.87 28.28 1.74
N THR A 81 -5.90 28.40 2.59
CA THR A 81 -7.30 28.43 2.13
C THR A 81 -7.60 29.70 1.32
N LYS A 82 -7.03 30.86 1.70
CA LYS A 82 -7.31 32.15 1.02
C LYS A 82 -6.52 32.35 -0.27
N HIS A 83 -5.35 31.74 -0.39
CA HIS A 83 -4.45 31.92 -1.53
C HIS A 83 -4.48 30.76 -2.54
N SER A 84 -5.27 29.72 -2.30
CA SER A 84 -5.42 28.61 -3.26
C SER A 84 -6.49 28.92 -4.28
N GLU A 85 -6.12 28.90 -5.56
CA GLU A 85 -7.05 28.92 -6.71
C GLU A 85 -8.04 27.73 -6.68
N LEU A 86 -7.75 26.69 -5.89
CA LEU A 86 -8.60 25.51 -5.71
C LEU A 86 -9.55 25.62 -4.51
N ALA A 87 -9.57 26.73 -3.76
CA ALA A 87 -10.33 26.85 -2.52
C ALA A 87 -11.85 26.65 -2.65
N GLY A 88 -12.43 26.87 -3.84
CA GLY A 88 -13.85 26.61 -4.11
C GLY A 88 -14.16 25.18 -4.57
N TRP A 89 -13.14 24.40 -4.93
CA TRP A 89 -13.28 23.06 -5.53
C TRP A 89 -12.72 21.96 -4.64
N ALA A 90 -11.64 22.25 -3.93
CA ALA A 90 -11.08 21.37 -2.92
C ALA A 90 -11.87 21.55 -1.63
N GLY A 91 -12.43 20.46 -1.11
CA GLY A 91 -13.03 20.40 0.23
C GLY A 91 -11.96 20.49 1.32
N TYR A 92 -11.21 21.59 1.33
CA TYR A 92 -10.48 22.03 2.50
C TYR A 92 -11.52 22.18 3.61
N GLY A 93 -11.36 21.39 4.69
CA GLY A 93 -12.40 21.14 5.70
C GLY A 93 -13.10 22.36 6.28
#